data_AF-A0A4R3KS66-F1
#
_entry.id   AF-A0A4R3KS66-F1
#
_cell.length_a   1.000
_cell.length_b   1.000
_cell.length_c   1.000
_cell.angle_alpha   90.00
_cell.angle_beta   90.00
_cell.angle_gamma   90.00
#
_symmetry.space_group_name_H-M   'P 1'
#
loop_
_entity.id
_entity.type
_entity.pdbx_description
1 polymer ?
#
loop_
_entity_poly.entity_id
_entity_poly.type
_entity_poly.pdbx_seq_one_letter_code
_entity_poly.pdbx_strand_id
1 'polypeptide(L)'
;MKILYKALLLAAVAFLAGCQPGTNEADALKSEVIKVHDRIMPRNSELLAAKRDLIKVISSLDSLKQAKPETDTASIHQQADSLLQSLDAADKAMSDWMYAFKTDYSEMGQQQVMDYLEAEKTRITGIEEAYEASIGGARSLLDSIDKK
;
A
#
# COMPACT_ATOMS: atom_id res chain seq x y z
N MET A 1 40.65 56.71 39.55
CA MET A 1 40.39 55.69 40.59
C MET A 1 39.18 54.89 40.09
N LYS A 2 39.31 53.72 39.43
CA LYS A 2 39.46 52.38 40.05
C LYS A 2 38.73 52.38 41.41
N ILE A 3 37.72 51.55 41.65
CA ILE A 3 37.90 50.17 42.11
C ILE A 3 36.49 49.50 42.30
N LEU A 4 36.36 48.29 41.74
CA LEU A 4 35.60 47.09 42.18
C LEU A 4 34.07 46.96 42.07
N TYR A 5 33.68 46.28 40.98
CA TYR A 5 32.81 45.12 40.87
C TYR A 5 32.44 44.36 42.16
N LYS A 6 31.14 44.21 42.42
CA LYS A 6 30.48 43.05 43.05
C LYS A 6 29.15 42.82 42.29
N ALA A 7 29.07 41.81 41.42
CA ALA A 7 28.47 40.50 41.70
C ALA A 7 27.07 40.66 42.34
N LEU A 8 25.98 40.34 41.66
CA LEU A 8 25.56 38.94 41.51
C LEU A 8 24.62 38.79 40.31
N LEU A 9 24.88 37.73 39.55
CA LEU A 9 24.34 37.44 38.24
C LEU A 9 22.82 37.21 38.20
N LEU A 10 22.28 37.86 37.18
CA LEU A 10 21.03 37.70 36.47
C LEU A 10 20.36 36.31 36.56
N ALA A 11 19.05 36.41 36.79
CA ALA A 11 18.03 35.39 36.70
C ALA A 11 18.18 34.42 35.52
N ALA A 12 17.90 33.15 35.87
CA ALA A 12 17.24 32.13 35.08
C ALA A 12 16.83 32.51 33.65
N VAL A 13 17.56 31.98 32.68
CA VAL A 13 16.96 31.60 31.40
C VAL A 13 17.28 30.12 31.20
N ALA A 14 16.39 29.28 31.73
CA ALA A 14 16.22 27.94 31.20
C ALA A 14 15.72 28.13 29.76
N PHE A 15 16.65 28.15 28.80
CA PHE A 15 16.31 28.01 27.40
C PHE A 15 15.73 26.60 27.26
N LEU A 16 14.41 26.55 27.22
CA LEU A 16 13.64 25.39 26.82
C LEU A 16 14.22 24.87 25.50
N ALA A 17 14.62 23.61 25.51
CA ALA A 17 14.80 22.83 24.30
C ALA A 17 13.44 22.74 23.59
N GLY A 18 13.17 23.72 22.73
CA GLY A 18 12.02 23.75 21.83
C GLY A 18 12.44 23.37 20.42
N CYS A 19 13.08 22.22 20.23
CA CYS A 19 13.00 21.54 18.94
C CYS A 19 11.63 20.88 18.92
N GLN A 20 10.72 21.31 18.04
CA GLN A 20 9.46 20.61 17.77
C GLN A 20 9.76 19.29 17.06
N PRO A 21 9.82 18.15 17.75
CA PRO A 21 10.20 16.85 17.20
C PRO A 21 8.94 16.13 16.71
N GLY A 22 8.12 16.80 15.90
CA GLY A 22 7.10 16.02 15.17
C GLY A 22 6.41 16.70 14.01
N THR A 23 6.97 17.80 13.50
CA THR A 23 6.78 18.11 12.08
C THR A 23 7.66 17.20 11.22
N ASN A 24 8.92 16.97 11.63
CA ASN A 24 9.88 16.16 10.86
C ASN A 24 9.52 14.66 10.88
N GLU A 25 9.05 14.14 12.00
CA GLU A 25 8.68 12.74 12.20
C GLU A 25 7.39 12.40 11.44
N ALA A 26 6.40 13.28 11.46
CA ALA A 26 5.17 13.12 10.68
C ALA A 26 5.46 13.18 9.17
N ASP A 27 6.33 14.09 8.73
CA ASP A 27 6.74 14.17 7.33
C ASP A 27 7.50 12.92 6.88
N ALA A 28 8.38 12.38 7.73
CA ALA A 28 9.08 11.13 7.48
C ALA A 28 8.09 9.95 7.34
N LEU A 29 7.13 9.83 8.26
CA LEU A 29 6.14 8.76 8.21
C LEU A 29 5.21 8.89 7.00
N LYS A 30 4.78 10.11 6.66
CA LYS A 30 4.03 10.38 5.41
C LYS A 30 4.84 9.96 4.18
N SER A 31 6.14 10.27 4.15
CA SER A 31 7.03 9.84 3.07
C SER A 31 7.07 8.32 2.93
N GLU A 32 7.12 7.59 4.06
CA GLU A 32 7.06 6.12 4.04
C GLU A 32 5.74 5.59 3.47
N VAL A 33 4.60 6.16 3.87
CA VAL A 33 3.27 5.81 3.32
C VAL A 33 3.24 6.00 1.81
N ILE A 34 3.67 7.17 1.32
CA ILE A 34 3.67 7.48 -0.12
C ILE A 34 4.65 6.60 -0.90
N LYS A 35 5.80 6.23 -0.31
CA LYS A 35 6.72 5.29 -0.95
C LYS A 35 6.10 3.91 -1.18
N VAL A 36 5.16 3.46 -0.34
CA VAL A 36 4.43 2.21 -0.61
C VAL A 36 3.46 2.41 -1.77
N HIS A 37 2.66 3.48 -1.76
CA HIS A 37 1.80 3.88 -2.88
C HIS A 37 2.56 3.87 -4.21
N ASP A 38 3.71 4.53 -4.27
CA ASP A 38 4.50 4.67 -5.49
C ASP A 38 5.06 3.33 -6.01
N ARG A 39 5.26 2.34 -5.14
CA ARG A 39 5.64 0.97 -5.54
C ARG A 39 4.46 0.18 -6.10
N ILE A 40 3.24 0.42 -5.60
CA ILE A 40 2.02 -0.29 -6.05
C ILE A 40 1.59 0.22 -7.43
N MET A 41 1.59 1.54 -7.64
CA MET A 41 1.08 2.18 -8.87
C MET A 41 1.58 1.55 -10.20
N PRO A 42 2.89 1.32 -10.43
CA PRO A 42 3.36 0.70 -11.68
C PRO A 42 2.84 -0.73 -11.86
N ARG A 43 2.55 -1.45 -10.78
CA ARG A 43 2.04 -2.83 -10.80
C ARG A 43 0.58 -2.92 -11.24
N ASN A 44 -0.15 -1.81 -11.33
CA ASN A 44 -1.50 -1.82 -11.88
C ASN A 44 -1.54 -2.32 -13.33
N SER A 45 -0.48 -2.06 -14.10
CA SER A 45 -0.35 -2.63 -15.45
C SER A 45 -0.27 -4.16 -15.45
N GLU A 46 0.43 -4.75 -14.47
CA GLU A 46 0.51 -6.20 -14.26
C GLU A 46 -0.83 -6.78 -13.80
N LEU A 47 -1.53 -6.10 -12.88
CA LEU A 47 -2.87 -6.47 -12.42
C LEU A 47 -3.86 -6.53 -13.60
N LEU A 48 -3.88 -5.49 -14.44
CA LEU A 48 -4.75 -5.44 -15.61
C LEU A 48 -4.38 -6.51 -16.65
N ALA A 49 -3.10 -6.84 -16.80
CA ALA A 49 -2.67 -7.94 -17.65
C ALA A 49 -3.18 -9.29 -17.13
N ALA A 50 -2.98 -9.56 -15.83
CA ALA A 50 -3.48 -10.77 -15.18
C ALA A 50 -4.99 -10.93 -15.34
N LYS A 51 -5.78 -9.86 -15.14
CA LYS A 51 -7.23 -9.88 -15.38
C LYS A 51 -7.58 -10.28 -16.81
N ARG A 52 -6.92 -9.67 -17.80
CA ARG A 52 -7.16 -10.00 -19.22
C ARG A 52 -6.86 -11.46 -19.51
N ASP A 53 -5.77 -12.00 -18.96
CA ASP A 53 -5.36 -13.37 -19.24
C ASP A 53 -6.27 -14.40 -18.56
N LEU A 54 -6.74 -14.13 -17.33
CA LEU A 54 -7.76 -14.96 -16.69
C LEU A 54 -9.09 -14.97 -17.47
N ILE A 55 -9.54 -13.82 -17.98
CA ILE A 55 -10.75 -13.74 -18.83
C ILE A 55 -10.57 -14.59 -20.10
N LYS A 56 -9.39 -14.54 -20.72
CA LYS A 56 -9.09 -15.39 -21.89
C LYS A 56 -9.13 -16.88 -21.53
N VAL A 57 -8.55 -17.27 -20.39
CA VAL A 57 -8.62 -18.66 -19.90
C VAL A 57 -10.07 -19.10 -19.77
N ILE A 58 -10.91 -18.33 -19.05
CA ILE A 58 -12.34 -18.64 -18.88
C ILE A 58 -13.03 -18.81 -20.24
N SER A 59 -12.78 -17.91 -21.20
CA SER A 59 -13.37 -17.97 -22.54
C SER A 59 -12.90 -19.16 -23.40
N SER A 60 -11.81 -19.82 -23.02
CA SER A 60 -11.18 -20.91 -23.77
C SER A 60 -11.31 -22.29 -23.12
N LEU A 61 -12.03 -22.39 -22.00
CA LEU A 61 -12.15 -23.64 -21.24
C LEU A 61 -12.75 -24.79 -22.03
N ASP A 62 -13.73 -24.54 -22.91
CA ASP A 62 -14.32 -25.58 -23.76
C ASP A 62 -13.28 -26.16 -24.74
N SER A 63 -12.51 -25.28 -25.38
CA SER A 63 -11.40 -25.68 -26.26
C SER A 63 -10.32 -26.43 -25.47
N LEU A 64 -10.01 -25.98 -24.26
CA LEU A 64 -9.06 -26.66 -23.37
C LEU A 64 -9.55 -28.07 -22.99
N LYS A 65 -10.84 -28.23 -22.68
CA LYS A 65 -11.43 -29.53 -22.37
C LYS A 65 -11.41 -30.49 -23.57
N GLN A 66 -11.68 -29.98 -24.77
CA GLN A 66 -11.59 -30.77 -26.00
C GLN A 66 -10.16 -31.22 -26.30
N ALA A 67 -9.18 -30.33 -26.16
CA ALA A 67 -7.78 -30.65 -26.39
C ALA A 67 -7.18 -31.55 -25.29
N LYS A 68 -7.63 -31.39 -24.04
CA LYS A 68 -7.14 -32.13 -22.87
C LYS A 68 -8.32 -32.62 -22.01
N PRO A 69 -8.95 -33.76 -22.37
CA PRO A 69 -10.15 -34.27 -21.68
C PRO A 69 -9.98 -34.52 -20.18
N GLU A 70 -8.76 -34.82 -19.72
CA GLU A 70 -8.45 -35.04 -18.29
C GLU A 70 -8.33 -33.74 -17.48
N THR A 71 -8.33 -32.58 -18.14
CA THR A 71 -8.24 -31.28 -17.45
C THR A 71 -9.54 -31.00 -16.71
N ASP A 72 -9.43 -30.67 -15.42
CA ASP A 72 -10.54 -30.20 -14.59
C ASP A 72 -10.79 -28.70 -14.87
N THR A 73 -11.52 -28.43 -15.95
CA THR A 73 -11.87 -27.07 -16.36
C THR A 73 -12.84 -26.38 -15.41
N ALA A 74 -13.62 -27.13 -14.63
CA ALA A 74 -14.51 -26.57 -13.61
C ALA A 74 -13.69 -25.97 -12.45
N SER A 75 -12.67 -26.69 -11.98
CA SER A 75 -11.74 -26.18 -10.97
C SER A 75 -10.95 -24.97 -11.47
N ILE A 76 -10.50 -24.97 -12.73
CA ILE A 76 -9.83 -23.81 -13.33
C ILE A 76 -10.77 -22.59 -13.37
N HIS A 77 -12.02 -22.77 -13.79
CA HIS A 77 -13.01 -21.69 -13.82
C HIS A 77 -13.19 -21.06 -12.43
N GLN A 78 -13.42 -21.88 -11.40
CA GLN A 78 -13.62 -21.42 -10.04
C GLN A 78 -12.40 -20.65 -9.50
N GLN A 79 -11.19 -21.14 -9.78
CA GLN A 79 -9.96 -20.46 -9.37
C GLN A 79 -9.78 -19.13 -10.12
N ALA A 80 -10.03 -19.11 -11.42
CA ALA A 80 -9.92 -17.90 -12.23
C ALA A 80 -10.92 -16.82 -11.77
N ASP A 81 -12.17 -17.18 -11.50
CA ASP A 81 -13.19 -16.25 -10.98
C ASP A 81 -12.79 -15.66 -9.62
N SER A 82 -12.32 -16.50 -8.69
CA SER A 82 -11.86 -16.07 -7.37
C SER A 82 -10.67 -15.08 -7.47
N LEU A 83 -9.73 -15.37 -8.37
CA LEU A 83 -8.59 -14.49 -8.63
C LEU A 83 -9.01 -13.18 -9.29
N LEU A 84 -9.98 -13.19 -10.22
CA LEU A 84 -10.55 -11.97 -10.79
C LEU A 84 -11.16 -11.08 -9.70
N GLN A 85 -11.96 -11.64 -8.79
CA GLN A 85 -12.52 -10.90 -7.66
C GLN A 85 -11.43 -10.31 -6.75
N SER A 86 -10.34 -11.06 -6.54
CA SER A 86 -9.22 -10.60 -5.72
C SER A 86 -8.44 -9.46 -6.38
N LEU A 87 -8.22 -9.54 -7.70
CA LEU A 87 -7.60 -8.47 -8.49
C LEU A 87 -8.47 -7.21 -8.48
N ASP A 88 -9.78 -7.35 -8.64
CA ASP A 88 -10.74 -6.23 -8.57
C ASP A 88 -10.76 -5.58 -7.18
N ALA A 89 -10.73 -6.39 -6.12
CA ALA A 89 -10.70 -5.90 -4.76
C ALA A 89 -9.41 -5.12 -4.46
N ALA A 90 -8.26 -5.58 -4.95
CA ALA A 90 -6.98 -4.89 -4.77
C ALA A 90 -6.96 -3.52 -5.49
N ASP A 91 -7.38 -3.47 -6.76
CA ASP A 91 -7.48 -2.23 -7.54
C ASP A 91 -8.46 -1.23 -6.91
N LYS A 92 -9.61 -1.72 -6.44
CA LYS A 92 -10.59 -0.91 -5.72
C LYS A 92 -10.03 -0.38 -4.40
N ALA A 93 -9.36 -1.22 -3.61
CA ALA A 93 -8.79 -0.80 -2.34
C ALA A 93 -7.75 0.32 -2.52
N MET A 94 -6.91 0.22 -3.56
CA MET A 94 -5.96 1.28 -3.92
C MET A 94 -6.67 2.58 -4.31
N SER A 95 -7.73 2.47 -5.12
CA SER A 95 -8.53 3.63 -5.56
C SER A 95 -9.25 4.31 -4.38
N ASP A 96 -9.89 3.52 -3.52
CA ASP A 96 -10.56 4.01 -2.31
C ASP A 96 -9.57 4.68 -1.36
N TRP A 97 -8.38 4.09 -1.20
CA TRP A 97 -7.32 4.65 -0.38
C TRP A 97 -6.86 6.01 -0.91
N MET A 98 -6.58 6.12 -2.21
CA MET A 98 -6.17 7.40 -2.82
C MET A 98 -7.25 8.48 -2.66
N TYR A 99 -8.53 8.10 -2.74
CA TYR A 99 -9.65 9.03 -2.54
C TYR A 99 -9.78 9.49 -1.08
N ALA A 100 -9.52 8.60 -0.12
CA ALA A 100 -9.70 8.86 1.31
C ALA A 100 -8.46 9.44 2.00
N PHE A 101 -7.26 9.29 1.41
CA PHE A 101 -6.01 9.72 2.02
C PHE A 101 -5.95 11.24 2.19
N LYS A 102 -5.76 11.68 3.44
CA LYS A 102 -5.68 13.10 3.80
C LYS A 102 -4.25 13.58 3.69
N THR A 103 -4.06 14.76 3.11
CA THR A 103 -2.73 15.40 3.03
C THR A 103 -2.63 16.68 3.86
N ASP A 104 -3.77 17.24 4.27
CA ASP A 104 -3.88 18.40 5.16
C ASP A 104 -4.29 17.92 6.57
N TYR A 105 -3.51 18.37 7.55
CA TYR A 105 -3.65 18.00 8.96
C TYR A 105 -3.81 19.23 9.87
N SER A 106 -4.11 20.40 9.31
CA SER A 106 -4.19 21.66 10.06
C SER A 106 -5.20 21.63 11.22
N GLU A 107 -6.21 20.77 11.15
CA GLU A 107 -7.22 20.56 12.19
C GLU A 107 -6.85 19.47 13.23
N MET A 108 -5.69 18.82 13.10
CA MET A 108 -5.28 17.68 13.92
C MET A 108 -4.13 18.05 14.87
N GLY A 109 -4.19 17.53 16.11
CA GLY A 109 -3.06 17.59 17.02
C GLY A 109 -1.93 16.63 16.59
N GLN A 110 -0.69 16.94 16.99
CA GLN A 110 0.51 16.18 16.59
C GLN A 110 0.38 14.66 16.76
N GLN A 111 -0.06 14.18 17.92
CA GLN A 111 -0.25 12.73 18.15
C GLN A 111 -1.31 12.14 17.22
N GLN A 112 -2.39 12.86 16.95
CA GLN A 112 -3.45 12.39 16.05
C GLN A 112 -2.93 12.26 14.61
N VAL A 113 -2.02 13.13 14.19
CA VAL A 113 -1.35 13.02 12.87
C VAL A 113 -0.49 11.77 12.80
N MET A 114 0.29 11.51 13.85
CA MET A 114 1.12 10.29 13.93
C MET A 114 0.25 9.03 13.88
N ASP A 115 -0.77 8.93 14.73
CA ASP A 115 -1.68 7.78 14.78
C ASP A 115 -2.38 7.54 13.43
N TYR A 116 -2.80 8.63 12.77
CA TYR A 116 -3.41 8.56 11.45
C TYR A 116 -2.43 8.00 10.41
N LEU A 117 -1.23 8.54 10.33
CA LEU A 117 -0.22 8.12 9.36
C LEU A 117 0.26 6.68 9.62
N GLU A 118 0.34 6.22 10.87
CA GLU A 118 0.64 4.82 11.20
C GLU A 118 -0.48 3.88 10.73
N ALA A 119 -1.73 4.28 10.90
CA ALA A 119 -2.87 3.54 10.38
C ALA A 119 -2.87 3.51 8.84
N GLU A 120 -2.56 4.62 8.18
CA GLU A 120 -2.44 4.66 6.72
C GLU A 120 -1.29 3.81 6.21
N LYS A 121 -0.15 3.78 6.90
CA LYS A 121 0.97 2.90 6.58
C LYS A 121 0.55 1.43 6.62
N THR A 122 -0.20 1.06 7.65
CA THR A 122 -0.73 -0.31 7.78
C THR A 122 -1.70 -0.64 6.65
N ARG A 123 -2.62 0.28 6.31
CA ARG A 123 -3.58 0.10 5.22
C ARG A 123 -2.89 -0.07 3.87
N ILE A 124 -1.98 0.83 3.50
CA ILE A 124 -1.31 0.78 2.20
C ILE A 124 -0.39 -0.44 2.07
N THR A 125 0.19 -0.92 3.17
CA THR A 125 0.95 -2.19 3.18
C THR A 125 0.04 -3.38 2.92
N GLY A 126 -1.16 -3.41 3.52
CA GLY A 126 -2.14 -4.46 3.22
C GLY A 126 -2.62 -4.43 1.76
N ILE A 127 -2.69 -3.25 1.13
CA ILE A 127 -2.98 -3.12 -0.31
C ILE A 127 -1.81 -3.68 -1.14
N GLU A 128 -0.56 -3.41 -0.77
CA GLU A 128 0.63 -3.99 -1.41
C GLU A 128 0.58 -5.53 -1.39
N GLU A 129 0.30 -6.12 -0.23
CA GLU A 129 0.15 -7.58 -0.06
C GLU A 129 -1.00 -8.14 -0.91
N ALA A 130 -2.14 -7.44 -1.01
CA ALA A 130 -3.26 -7.84 -1.84
C ALA A 130 -2.91 -7.84 -3.34
N TYR A 131 -2.16 -6.84 -3.81
CA TYR A 131 -1.61 -6.81 -5.17
C TYR A 131 -0.67 -8.00 -5.42
N GLU A 132 0.21 -8.29 -4.47
CA GLU A 132 1.16 -9.42 -4.57
C GLU A 132 0.45 -10.76 -4.66
N ALA A 133 -0.46 -11.02 -3.73
CA ALA A 133 -1.18 -12.28 -3.66
C ALA A 133 -2.06 -12.50 -4.90
N SER A 134 -2.80 -11.48 -5.34
CA SER A 134 -3.72 -11.60 -6.47
C SER A 134 -2.98 -11.77 -7.81
N ILE A 135 -1.94 -10.96 -8.08
CA ILE A 135 -1.12 -11.10 -9.29
C ILE A 135 -0.36 -12.42 -9.28
N GLY A 136 0.25 -12.79 -8.14
CA GLY A 136 1.00 -14.04 -7.99
C GLY A 136 0.11 -15.27 -8.19
N GLY A 137 -1.09 -15.26 -7.62
CA GLY A 137 -2.08 -16.32 -7.79
C GLY A 137 -2.53 -16.47 -9.24
N ALA A 138 -2.81 -15.35 -9.93
CA ALA A 138 -3.14 -15.36 -11.35
C ALA A 138 -2.04 -15.96 -12.21
N ARG A 139 -0.78 -15.53 -12.01
CA ARG A 139 0.38 -16.10 -12.71
C ARG A 139 0.54 -17.59 -12.44
N SER A 140 0.39 -18.01 -11.19
CA SER A 140 0.53 -19.42 -10.81
C SER A 140 -0.53 -20.30 -11.47
N LEU A 141 -1.77 -19.82 -11.57
CA LEU A 141 -2.83 -20.52 -12.27
C LEU A 141 -2.52 -20.63 -13.78
N LEU A 142 -2.14 -19.52 -14.41
CA LEU A 142 -1.78 -19.48 -15.85
C LEU A 142 -0.64 -20.45 -16.17
N ASP A 143 0.44 -20.42 -15.40
CA ASP A 143 1.58 -21.34 -15.54
C ASP A 143 1.17 -22.82 -15.40
N SER A 144 0.20 -23.11 -14.54
CA SER A 144 -0.27 -24.48 -14.31
C SER A 144 -1.07 -25.05 -15.49
N ILE A 145 -1.66 -24.18 -16.32
CA ILE A 145 -2.42 -24.54 -17.52
C ILE A 145 -1.46 -24.79 -18.69
N ASP A 146 -0.43 -23.94 -18.83
CA ASP A 146 0.55 -24.02 -19.91
C ASP A 146 1.52 -25.20 -19.76
N LYS A 147 1.79 -25.66 -18.52
CA LYS A 147 2.67 -26.80 -18.23
C LYS A 147 2.00 -28.18 -18.38
N LYS A 148 0.67 -28.24 -18.46
CA LYS A 148 -0.10 -29.47 -18.70
C LYS A 148 -0.34 -29.69 -20.19
#